data_AF-A0A946E8I7-F1
#
_entry.id   AF-A0A946E8I7-F1
#
_cell.length_a   1.000
_cell.length_b   1.000
_cell.length_c   1.000
_cell.angle_alpha   90.00
_cell.angle_beta   90.00
_cell.angle_gamma   90.00
#
_symmetry.space_group_name_H-M   'P 1'
#
loop_
_entity.id
_entity.type
_entity.pdbx_description
1 polymer ?
#
loop_
_entity_poly.entity_id
_entity_poly.type
_entity_poly.pdbx_seq_one_letter_code
_entity_poly.pdbx_strand_id
1 'polypeptide(L)'
;MKVEQLYTNCLAEAAYYIESNGEAAIVDPLREVQQYVDMAKNNNVKIKYIFETHFHADFVSGHVDLAKKTGAQIVFGPTAETGFEIIRASDGQEFSIGDLTLKVLHTPGHTPESTTYLLKDMNGKDHCIFSGDTLFIGDVGRPDLAIKGALTQEDLAGLLYDSLRDKILPLADDVIVYPAHGAGSACGKNMSSETYATLGNQKKTNYALQALSKAEFVKELTTGILPPPAYFPQAAKLNKEGYHNVDDVVRQGSRSMSAQEAHERQAKGALILDTRNKSGFHKGFVKGSIFIGIDGGFAPWVGTVILNNEQEIVVLADP
;
A
#
# COMPACT_ATOMS: atom_id res chain seq x y z
N MET A 1 -1.51 24.78 1.88
CA MET A 1 -1.23 23.46 1.28
C MET A 1 -0.21 22.75 2.13
N LYS A 2 -0.54 21.55 2.61
CA LYS A 2 0.36 20.63 3.31
C LYS A 2 0.27 19.26 2.63
N VAL A 3 1.42 18.66 2.34
CA VAL A 3 1.55 17.27 1.88
C VAL A 3 2.57 16.62 2.81
N GLU A 4 2.14 15.60 3.55
CA GLU A 4 2.97 14.89 4.52
C GLU A 4 2.99 13.41 4.17
N GLN A 5 4.19 12.83 4.07
CA GLN A 5 4.40 11.40 3.83
C GLN A 5 4.52 10.69 5.18
N LEU A 6 3.75 9.62 5.35
CA LEU A 6 3.84 8.72 6.49
C LEU A 6 4.35 7.37 6.00
N TYR A 7 5.54 6.97 6.46
CA TYR A 7 6.26 5.83 5.91
C TYR A 7 6.40 4.68 6.92
N THR A 8 6.05 3.46 6.50
CA THR A 8 6.18 2.24 7.29
C THR A 8 7.38 1.43 6.82
N ASN A 9 8.50 1.57 7.53
CA ASN A 9 9.79 0.95 7.14
C ASN A 9 9.72 -0.58 6.95
N CYS A 10 8.91 -1.30 7.74
CA CYS A 10 8.86 -2.77 7.67
C CYS A 10 8.14 -3.31 6.42
N LEU A 11 7.30 -2.49 5.79
CA LEU A 11 6.60 -2.79 4.53
C LEU A 11 7.18 -2.00 3.35
N ALA A 12 8.00 -0.98 3.64
CA ALA A 12 8.46 0.02 2.68
C ALA A 12 7.29 0.74 1.99
N GLU A 13 6.22 0.99 2.75
CA GLU A 13 4.96 1.57 2.28
C GLU A 13 4.77 3.02 2.73
N ALA A 14 4.18 3.84 1.86
CA ALA A 14 3.98 5.28 2.04
C ALA A 14 2.51 5.66 1.89
N ALA A 15 1.95 6.23 2.96
CA ALA A 15 0.68 6.93 2.93
C ALA A 15 0.90 8.45 2.84
N TYR A 16 -0.06 9.17 2.28
CA TYR A 16 0.04 10.62 2.11
C TYR A 16 -1.14 11.36 2.72
N TYR A 17 -0.84 12.30 3.61
CA TYR A 17 -1.81 13.22 4.20
C TYR A 17 -1.74 14.57 3.46
N ILE A 18 -2.86 14.96 2.84
CA ILE A 18 -2.98 16.20 2.06
C ILE A 18 -3.98 17.10 2.78
N GLU A 19 -3.62 18.35 3.03
CA GLU A 19 -4.47 19.31 3.74
C GLU A 19 -4.45 20.69 3.10
N SER A 20 -5.63 21.29 2.98
CA SER A 20 -5.83 22.66 2.55
C SER A 20 -7.14 23.22 3.09
N ASN A 21 -7.09 24.45 3.63
CA ASN A 21 -8.26 25.26 3.97
C ASN A 21 -9.39 24.50 4.71
N GLY A 22 -9.06 23.78 5.79
CA GLY A 22 -10.04 23.07 6.60
C GLY A 22 -10.47 21.70 6.06
N GLU A 23 -9.98 21.28 4.91
CA GLU A 23 -10.24 19.96 4.32
C GLU A 23 -8.95 19.14 4.19
N ALA A 24 -9.08 17.82 4.31
CA ALA A 24 -7.99 16.88 4.12
C ALA A 24 -8.41 15.69 3.25
N ALA A 25 -7.42 15.06 2.64
CA ALA A 25 -7.54 13.76 1.99
C ALA A 25 -6.35 12.88 2.32
N ILE A 26 -6.58 11.58 2.42
CA ILE A 26 -5.52 10.59 2.62
C ILE A 26 -5.37 9.76 1.35
N VAL A 27 -4.15 9.50 0.91
CA VAL A 27 -3.85 8.53 -0.15
C VAL A 27 -3.19 7.30 0.49
N ASP A 28 -3.70 6.11 0.15
CA ASP A 28 -3.20 4.80 0.57
C ASP A 28 -3.00 4.70 2.10
N PRO A 29 -4.06 4.89 2.92
CA PRO A 29 -3.92 4.88 4.38
C PRO A 29 -3.41 3.54 4.92
N LEU A 30 -2.43 3.61 5.81
CA LEU A 30 -1.96 2.46 6.59
C LEU A 30 -3.10 1.86 7.42
N ARG A 31 -2.92 0.60 7.82
CA ARG A 31 -3.91 -0.16 8.60
C ARG A 31 -4.35 0.56 9.87
N GLU A 32 -3.40 1.17 10.57
CA GLU A 32 -3.64 1.95 11.78
C GLU A 32 -3.97 3.40 11.43
N VAL A 33 -5.24 3.76 11.61
CA VAL A 33 -5.78 5.01 11.09
C VAL A 33 -5.83 6.15 12.11
N GLN A 34 -5.52 5.87 13.37
CA GLN A 34 -5.71 6.82 14.47
C GLN A 34 -4.85 8.08 14.29
N GLN A 35 -3.62 7.92 13.78
CA GLN A 35 -2.73 9.03 13.44
C GLN A 35 -3.39 10.07 12.52
N TYR A 36 -4.13 9.63 11.49
CA TYR A 36 -4.81 10.55 10.57
C TYR A 36 -5.95 11.29 11.26
N VAL A 37 -6.71 10.59 12.11
CA VAL A 37 -7.81 11.18 12.90
C VAL A 37 -7.28 12.22 13.87
N ASP A 38 -6.17 11.93 14.54
CA ASP A 38 -5.54 12.85 15.49
C ASP A 38 -4.95 14.06 14.79
N MET A 39 -4.27 13.89 13.66
CA MET A 39 -3.78 14.98 12.81
C MET A 39 -4.94 15.89 12.38
N ALA A 40 -6.03 15.32 11.88
CA ALA A 40 -7.18 16.07 11.43
C ALA A 40 -7.84 16.87 12.57
N LYS A 41 -7.99 16.24 13.74
CA LYS A 41 -8.54 16.88 14.94
C LYS A 41 -7.66 18.01 15.45
N ASN A 42 -6.35 17.79 15.53
CA ASN A 42 -5.38 18.79 16.01
C ASN A 42 -5.32 20.02 15.11
N ASN A 43 -5.53 19.84 13.81
CA ASN A 43 -5.53 20.94 12.84
C ASN A 43 -6.94 21.51 12.58
N ASN A 44 -7.98 20.99 13.24
CA ASN A 44 -9.38 21.35 13.01
C ASN A 44 -9.79 21.24 11.53
N VAL A 45 -9.41 20.13 10.89
CA VAL A 45 -9.74 19.83 9.49
C VAL A 45 -10.62 18.60 9.35
N LYS A 46 -11.38 18.55 8.26
CA LYS A 46 -12.24 17.42 7.92
C LYS A 46 -11.62 16.57 6.82
N ILE A 47 -11.37 15.29 7.12
CA ILE A 47 -11.00 14.32 6.08
C ILE A 47 -12.24 14.06 5.22
N LYS A 48 -12.19 14.44 3.94
CA LYS A 48 -13.29 14.27 2.97
C LYS A 48 -13.15 12.99 2.16
N TYR A 49 -11.93 12.68 1.75
CA TYR A 49 -11.65 11.61 0.82
C TYR A 49 -10.52 10.72 1.32
N ILE A 50 -10.67 9.44 1.01
CA ILE A 50 -9.64 8.43 1.16
C ILE A 50 -9.43 7.86 -0.23
N PHE A 51 -8.30 8.21 -0.85
CA PHE A 51 -7.94 7.75 -2.17
C PHE A 51 -7.12 6.48 -2.04
N GLU A 52 -7.52 5.45 -2.76
CA GLU A 52 -6.73 4.23 -2.94
C GLU A 52 -6.21 4.23 -4.37
N THR A 53 -4.90 4.08 -4.54
CA THR A 53 -4.28 4.01 -5.86
C THR A 53 -4.61 2.69 -6.54
N HIS A 54 -4.71 1.60 -5.77
CA HIS A 54 -5.02 0.26 -6.25
C HIS A 54 -5.44 -0.66 -5.09
N PHE A 55 -5.86 -1.89 -5.39
CA PHE A 55 -6.01 -2.92 -4.36
C PHE A 55 -4.63 -3.43 -3.91
N HIS A 56 -4.11 -2.86 -2.82
CA HIS A 56 -2.83 -3.29 -2.23
C HIS A 56 -2.80 -4.79 -1.95
N ALA A 57 -1.66 -5.43 -2.21
CA ALA A 57 -1.48 -6.86 -2.04
C ALA A 57 -0.53 -7.19 -0.88
N ASP A 58 0.26 -6.25 -0.41
CA ASP A 58 1.31 -6.46 0.58
C ASP A 58 0.90 -6.00 2.00
N PHE A 59 -0.20 -5.26 2.12
CA PHE A 59 -0.82 -4.94 3.40
C PHE A 59 -2.34 -4.81 3.29
N VAL A 60 -3.01 -4.82 4.44
CA VAL A 60 -4.43 -4.46 4.51
C VAL A 60 -4.52 -2.98 4.79
N SER A 61 -5.07 -2.20 3.86
CA SER A 61 -5.22 -0.75 4.04
C SER A 61 -6.21 -0.43 5.16
N GLY A 62 -6.12 0.79 5.69
CA GLY A 62 -7.03 1.34 6.69
C GLY A 62 -8.29 2.03 6.13
N HIS A 63 -8.51 2.05 4.81
CA HIS A 63 -9.58 2.84 4.18
C HIS A 63 -10.98 2.65 4.78
N VAL A 64 -11.42 1.41 5.06
CA VAL A 64 -12.74 1.13 5.64
C VAL A 64 -12.85 1.67 7.07
N ASP A 65 -11.81 1.47 7.88
CA ASP A 65 -11.82 1.93 9.27
C ASP A 65 -11.71 3.44 9.37
N LEU A 66 -10.88 4.07 8.52
CA LEU A 66 -10.79 5.52 8.45
C LEU A 66 -12.10 6.14 7.97
N ALA A 67 -12.75 5.56 6.94
CA ALA A 67 -14.04 6.02 6.46
C ALA A 67 -15.10 5.96 7.57
N LYS A 68 -15.16 4.85 8.32
CA LYS A 68 -16.08 4.70 9.47
C LYS A 68 -15.82 5.74 10.57
N LYS A 69 -14.55 6.02 10.89
CA LYS A 69 -14.18 6.97 11.96
C LYS A 69 -14.44 8.43 11.59
N THR A 70 -14.35 8.78 10.31
CA THR A 70 -14.34 10.18 9.84
C THR A 70 -15.56 10.57 9.01
N GLY A 71 -16.28 9.60 8.45
CA GLY A 71 -17.31 9.82 7.43
C GLY A 71 -16.76 10.19 6.05
N ALA A 72 -15.45 10.07 5.83
CA ALA A 72 -14.83 10.30 4.52
C ALA A 72 -15.26 9.27 3.48
N GLN A 73 -15.32 9.67 2.22
CA GLN A 73 -15.66 8.80 1.11
C GLN A 73 -14.41 8.11 0.57
N ILE A 74 -14.48 6.79 0.38
CA ILE A 74 -13.41 6.02 -0.24
C ILE A 74 -13.50 6.18 -1.76
N VAL A 75 -12.38 6.46 -2.40
CA VAL A 75 -12.27 6.68 -3.84
C VAL A 75 -11.28 5.68 -4.42
N PHE A 76 -11.73 4.95 -5.44
CA PHE A 76 -10.88 4.11 -6.27
C PHE A 76 -11.01 4.53 -7.73
N GLY A 77 -10.03 4.12 -8.53
CA GLY A 77 -10.02 4.30 -9.97
C GLY A 77 -11.10 3.57 -10.76
N PRO A 78 -11.08 3.71 -12.09
CA PRO A 78 -11.92 2.94 -12.99
C PRO A 78 -11.77 1.44 -12.77
N THR A 79 -12.83 0.68 -13.06
CA THR A 79 -12.88 -0.80 -12.97
C THR A 79 -12.82 -1.40 -11.56
N ALA A 80 -12.57 -0.61 -10.51
CA ALA A 80 -12.56 -1.09 -9.13
C ALA A 80 -13.94 -1.61 -8.70
N GLU A 81 -13.98 -2.83 -8.17
CA GLU A 81 -15.18 -3.46 -7.62
C GLU A 81 -14.93 -3.81 -6.16
N THR A 82 -15.84 -3.47 -5.26
CA THR A 82 -15.65 -3.66 -3.82
C THR A 82 -16.89 -4.28 -3.17
N GLY A 83 -16.69 -4.91 -2.02
CA GLY A 83 -17.76 -5.39 -1.13
C GLY A 83 -18.39 -4.28 -0.25
N PHE A 84 -17.89 -3.05 -0.38
CA PHE A 84 -18.31 -1.87 0.37
C PHE A 84 -18.49 -0.67 -0.57
N GLU A 85 -19.13 0.39 -0.08
CA GLU A 85 -19.42 1.59 -0.87
C GLU A 85 -18.14 2.38 -1.19
N ILE A 86 -18.00 2.75 -2.46
CA ILE A 86 -16.90 3.57 -2.97
C ILE A 86 -17.42 4.59 -3.98
N ILE A 87 -16.69 5.68 -4.15
CA ILE A 87 -16.71 6.47 -5.38
C ILE A 87 -15.80 5.74 -6.37
N ARG A 88 -16.39 5.11 -7.39
CA ARG A 88 -15.65 4.62 -8.55
C ARG A 88 -15.38 5.78 -9.49
N ALA A 89 -14.18 6.36 -9.41
CA ALA A 89 -13.83 7.54 -10.17
C ALA A 89 -13.60 7.21 -11.66
N SER A 90 -13.88 8.18 -12.52
CA SER A 90 -13.55 8.12 -13.95
C SER A 90 -12.19 8.74 -14.23
N ASP A 91 -11.52 8.30 -15.30
CA ASP A 91 -10.29 8.96 -15.77
C ASP A 91 -10.54 10.45 -16.02
N GLY A 92 -9.63 11.29 -15.53
CA GLY A 92 -9.74 12.75 -15.61
C GLY A 92 -10.70 13.40 -14.61
N GLN A 93 -11.42 12.64 -13.78
CA GLN A 93 -12.28 13.19 -12.73
C GLN A 93 -11.46 14.01 -11.72
N GLU A 94 -12.00 15.14 -11.28
CA GLU A 94 -11.36 16.04 -10.33
C GLU A 94 -12.11 16.09 -8.99
N PHE A 95 -11.36 16.14 -7.90
CA PHE A 95 -11.85 16.22 -6.53
C PHE A 95 -11.24 17.43 -5.82
N SER A 96 -12.08 18.27 -5.22
CA SER A 96 -11.62 19.44 -4.47
C SER A 96 -11.34 19.11 -3.01
N ILE A 97 -10.18 19.55 -2.53
CA ILE A 97 -9.71 19.43 -1.14
C ILE A 97 -9.28 20.82 -0.70
N GLY A 98 -10.22 21.57 -0.12
CA GLY A 98 -10.06 23.00 0.14
C GLY A 98 -9.75 23.72 -1.17
N ASP A 99 -8.60 24.41 -1.21
CA ASP A 99 -8.15 25.14 -2.41
C ASP A 99 -7.35 24.26 -3.40
N LEU A 100 -7.19 22.97 -3.13
CA LEU A 100 -6.44 22.05 -4.01
C LEU A 100 -7.38 21.20 -4.86
N THR A 101 -6.87 20.73 -5.99
CA THR A 101 -7.58 19.78 -6.86
C THR A 101 -6.76 18.51 -7.03
N LEU A 102 -7.37 17.36 -6.79
CA LEU A 102 -6.78 16.07 -7.04
C LEU A 102 -7.48 15.42 -8.24
N LYS A 103 -6.72 15.25 -9.32
CA LYS A 103 -7.19 14.73 -10.61
C LYS A 103 -6.81 13.27 -10.76
N VAL A 104 -7.78 12.45 -11.17
CA VAL A 104 -7.61 11.03 -11.45
C VAL A 104 -6.93 10.84 -12.80
N LEU A 105 -5.85 10.06 -12.81
CA LEU A 105 -5.21 9.53 -14.02
C LEU A 105 -5.30 8.01 -13.95
N HIS A 106 -6.13 7.40 -14.79
CA HIS A 106 -6.22 5.94 -14.85
C HIS A 106 -4.94 5.38 -15.47
N THR A 107 -4.20 4.61 -14.68
CA THR A 107 -2.86 4.11 -15.04
C THR A 107 -2.79 2.60 -14.80
N PRO A 108 -3.59 1.79 -15.52
CA PRO A 108 -3.56 0.35 -15.38
C PRO A 108 -2.17 -0.21 -15.71
N GLY A 109 -1.77 -1.25 -14.98
CA GLY A 109 -0.49 -1.89 -15.22
C GLY A 109 -0.06 -2.79 -14.09
N HIS A 110 0.18 -2.22 -12.92
CA HIS A 110 0.38 -3.02 -11.69
C HIS A 110 -0.89 -3.83 -11.36
N THR A 111 -2.04 -3.13 -11.40
CA THR A 111 -3.38 -3.72 -11.39
C THR A 111 -4.27 -3.06 -12.44
N PRO A 112 -5.41 -3.67 -12.84
CA PRO A 112 -6.35 -3.07 -13.79
C PRO A 112 -6.97 -1.74 -13.34
N GLU A 113 -7.21 -1.57 -12.03
CA GLU A 113 -7.80 -0.37 -11.45
C GLU A 113 -6.77 0.69 -11.03
N SER A 114 -5.48 0.38 -11.15
CA SER A 114 -4.37 1.25 -10.76
C SER A 114 -4.56 2.68 -11.25
N THR A 115 -4.41 3.62 -10.35
CA THR A 115 -4.69 5.04 -10.56
C THR A 115 -3.61 5.89 -9.94
N THR A 116 -3.09 6.82 -10.74
CA THR A 116 -2.23 7.90 -10.28
C THR A 116 -3.09 9.12 -9.97
N TYR A 117 -2.85 9.75 -8.82
CA TYR A 117 -3.57 10.97 -8.43
C TYR A 117 -2.67 12.20 -8.59
N LEU A 118 -3.03 13.08 -9.52
CA LEU A 118 -2.33 14.32 -9.81
C LEU A 118 -2.88 15.45 -8.93
N LEU A 119 -2.08 15.92 -7.99
CA LEU A 119 -2.40 17.07 -7.16
C LEU A 119 -2.02 18.36 -7.87
N LYS A 120 -2.99 19.26 -8.01
CA LYS A 120 -2.84 20.62 -8.49
C LYS A 120 -2.90 21.59 -7.31
N ASP A 121 -2.05 22.59 -7.33
CA ASP A 121 -2.05 23.66 -6.33
C ASP A 121 -3.24 24.62 -6.49
N MET A 122 -3.31 25.63 -5.62
CA MET A 122 -4.39 26.65 -5.63
C MET A 122 -4.47 27.50 -6.90
N ASN A 123 -3.45 27.48 -7.75
CA ASN A 123 -3.41 28.16 -9.04
C ASN A 123 -3.70 27.21 -10.21
N GLY A 124 -4.02 25.94 -9.93
CA GLY A 124 -4.23 24.91 -10.92
C GLY A 124 -2.96 24.35 -11.54
N LYS A 125 -1.78 24.65 -10.98
CA LYS A 125 -0.50 24.10 -11.46
C LYS A 125 -0.33 22.68 -10.94
N ASP A 126 0.05 21.76 -11.82
CA ASP A 126 0.47 20.40 -11.47
C ASP A 126 1.64 20.45 -10.48
N HIS A 127 1.43 19.91 -9.27
CA HIS A 127 2.39 19.97 -8.18
C HIS A 127 3.10 18.64 -7.96
N CYS A 128 2.32 17.58 -7.74
CA CYS A 128 2.84 16.24 -7.52
C CYS A 128 1.87 15.17 -8.00
N ILE A 129 2.38 13.96 -8.22
CA ILE A 129 1.58 12.76 -8.43
C ILE A 129 1.78 11.80 -7.27
N PHE A 130 0.68 11.22 -6.78
CA PHE A 130 0.71 10.01 -5.98
C PHE A 130 0.57 8.84 -6.95
N SER A 131 1.70 8.22 -7.30
CA SER A 131 1.79 7.26 -8.40
C SER A 131 1.39 5.84 -8.00
N GLY A 132 1.15 5.58 -6.71
CA GLY A 132 0.94 4.23 -6.20
C GLY A 132 2.09 3.33 -6.65
N ASP A 133 1.70 2.17 -7.17
CA ASP A 133 2.62 1.19 -7.76
C ASP A 133 2.74 1.30 -9.29
N THR A 134 2.23 2.38 -9.90
CA THR A 134 2.44 2.63 -11.34
C THR A 134 3.89 3.03 -11.63
N LEU A 135 4.46 3.92 -10.81
CA LEU A 135 5.81 4.44 -10.99
C LEU A 135 6.49 4.55 -9.62
N PHE A 136 7.65 3.92 -9.49
CA PHE A 136 8.54 4.05 -8.33
C PHE A 136 9.74 4.93 -8.64
N ILE A 137 10.54 5.23 -7.62
CA ILE A 137 11.82 5.90 -7.81
C ILE A 137 12.83 4.88 -8.33
N GLY A 138 13.13 4.95 -9.62
CA GLY A 138 14.05 4.07 -10.35
C GLY A 138 13.43 2.80 -10.95
N ASP A 139 12.14 2.52 -10.69
CA ASP A 139 11.47 1.30 -11.14
C ASP A 139 9.96 1.54 -11.38
N VAL A 140 9.20 0.48 -11.64
CA VAL A 140 7.73 0.45 -11.78
C VAL A 140 7.14 -0.81 -11.13
N GLY A 141 5.82 -0.83 -10.92
CA GLY A 141 5.13 -1.98 -10.34
C GLY A 141 5.22 -3.24 -11.18
N ARG A 142 5.32 -4.38 -10.50
CA ARG A 142 5.24 -5.70 -11.13
C ARG A 142 3.84 -5.95 -11.75
N PRO A 143 3.74 -6.57 -12.93
CA PRO A 143 2.48 -6.74 -13.66
C PRO A 143 1.85 -8.14 -13.51
N ASP A 144 2.11 -8.86 -12.41
CA ASP A 144 1.73 -10.29 -12.28
C ASP A 144 0.81 -10.61 -11.08
N LEU A 145 0.42 -9.62 -10.28
CA LEU A 145 -0.39 -9.87 -9.06
C LEU A 145 -1.90 -9.98 -9.34
N ALA A 146 -2.41 -9.23 -10.31
CA ALA A 146 -3.85 -9.09 -10.57
C ALA A 146 -4.36 -9.89 -11.79
N ILE A 147 -3.66 -10.97 -12.13
CA ILE A 147 -3.96 -11.83 -13.28
C ILE A 147 -5.23 -12.67 -12.99
N LYS A 148 -6.27 -12.50 -13.81
CA LYS A 148 -7.52 -13.27 -13.76
C LYS A 148 -8.04 -13.58 -15.16
N GLY A 149 -8.62 -14.78 -15.33
CA GLY A 149 -9.22 -15.18 -16.59
C GLY A 149 -8.19 -15.25 -17.72
N ALA A 150 -8.43 -14.49 -18.80
CA ALA A 150 -7.56 -14.45 -19.97
C ALA A 150 -6.47 -13.38 -19.90
N LEU A 151 -6.49 -12.50 -18.89
CA LEU A 151 -5.47 -11.47 -18.71
C LEU A 151 -4.13 -12.14 -18.39
N THR A 152 -3.05 -11.72 -19.04
CA THR A 152 -1.69 -12.23 -18.82
C THR A 152 -0.79 -11.17 -18.16
N GLN A 153 0.40 -11.61 -17.71
CA GLN A 153 1.43 -10.73 -17.20
C GLN A 153 1.91 -9.73 -18.28
N GLU A 154 2.04 -10.20 -19.52
CA GLU A 154 2.44 -9.40 -20.67
C GLU A 154 1.37 -8.35 -21.03
N ASP A 155 0.08 -8.68 -20.87
CA ASP A 155 -1.01 -7.71 -21.09
C ASP A 155 -0.93 -6.57 -20.07
N LEU A 156 -0.77 -6.90 -18.78
CA LEU A 156 -0.61 -5.90 -17.71
C LEU A 156 0.66 -5.06 -17.90
N ALA A 157 1.78 -5.68 -18.28
CA ALA A 157 3.00 -4.96 -18.65
C ALA A 157 2.77 -4.02 -19.85
N GLY A 158 1.99 -4.45 -20.83
CA GLY A 158 1.60 -3.64 -21.98
C GLY A 158 0.72 -2.45 -21.59
N LEU A 159 -0.23 -2.64 -20.69
CA LEU A 159 -1.05 -1.54 -20.14
C LEU A 159 -0.19 -0.55 -19.35
N LEU A 160 0.76 -1.05 -18.55
CA LEU A 160 1.68 -0.19 -17.81
C LEU A 160 2.51 0.68 -18.75
N TYR A 161 3.01 0.11 -19.85
CA TYR A 161 3.73 0.88 -20.87
C TYR A 161 2.87 2.05 -21.38
N ASP A 162 1.62 1.78 -21.78
CA ASP A 162 0.71 2.81 -22.31
C ASP A 162 0.42 3.87 -21.23
N SER A 163 0.13 3.45 -19.99
CA SER A 163 -0.07 4.35 -18.84
C SER A 163 1.10 5.31 -18.63
N LEU A 164 2.34 4.80 -18.68
CA LEU A 164 3.53 5.61 -18.52
C LEU A 164 3.70 6.61 -19.68
N ARG A 165 3.43 6.20 -20.93
CA ARG A 165 3.59 7.05 -22.11
C ARG A 165 2.49 8.10 -22.27
N ASP A 166 1.25 7.74 -21.98
CA ASP A 166 0.08 8.55 -22.29
C ASP A 166 -0.35 9.44 -21.13
N LYS A 167 -0.06 9.04 -19.88
CA LYS A 167 -0.49 9.76 -18.67
C LYS A 167 0.65 10.39 -17.89
N ILE A 168 1.77 9.68 -17.75
CA ILE A 168 2.86 10.11 -16.87
C ILE A 168 3.90 10.96 -17.61
N LEU A 169 4.47 10.47 -18.71
CA LEU A 169 5.47 11.21 -19.49
C LEU A 169 5.05 12.63 -19.95
N PRO A 170 3.77 12.89 -20.30
CA PRO A 170 3.34 14.22 -20.71
C PRO A 170 3.38 15.28 -19.60
N LEU A 171 3.43 14.88 -18.33
CA LEU A 171 3.49 15.80 -17.19
C LEU A 171 4.82 16.56 -17.15
N ALA A 172 4.83 17.73 -16.51
CA ALA A 172 6.01 18.58 -16.42
C ALA A 172 7.13 17.97 -15.57
N ASP A 173 8.37 18.35 -15.87
CA ASP A 173 9.57 17.79 -15.21
C ASP A 173 9.69 18.17 -13.72
N ASP A 174 9.06 19.26 -13.31
CA ASP A 174 9.06 19.74 -11.92
C ASP A 174 7.97 19.10 -11.04
N VAL A 175 7.09 18.27 -11.62
CA VAL A 175 6.12 17.48 -10.86
C VAL A 175 6.86 16.50 -9.95
N ILE A 176 6.49 16.48 -8.67
CA ILE A 176 7.07 15.54 -7.69
C ILE A 176 6.35 14.19 -7.81
N VAL A 177 7.10 13.10 -7.76
CA VAL A 177 6.60 11.72 -7.78
C VAL A 177 6.65 11.16 -6.36
N TYR A 178 5.47 10.80 -5.85
CA TYR A 178 5.25 10.16 -4.56
C TYR A 178 4.69 8.74 -4.78
N PRO A 179 5.54 7.70 -4.76
CA PRO A 179 5.09 6.31 -4.92
C PRO A 179 4.39 5.76 -3.67
N ALA A 180 3.65 4.67 -3.76
CA ALA A 180 3.23 3.94 -2.55
C ALA A 180 4.44 3.23 -1.91
N HIS A 181 5.27 2.55 -2.71
CA HIS A 181 6.40 1.79 -2.17
C HIS A 181 7.80 2.37 -2.44
N GLY A 182 8.77 1.94 -1.62
CA GLY A 182 10.20 2.22 -1.76
C GLY A 182 11.10 0.99 -1.58
N ALA A 183 12.41 1.21 -1.41
CA ALA A 183 13.39 0.13 -1.26
C ALA A 183 13.02 -0.89 -0.17
N GLY A 184 12.98 -2.17 -0.56
CA GLY A 184 12.67 -3.30 0.33
C GLY A 184 11.28 -3.90 0.11
N SER A 185 10.38 -3.23 -0.62
CA SER A 185 9.08 -3.80 -0.99
C SER A 185 9.21 -4.87 -2.08
N ALA A 186 8.34 -5.88 -2.04
CA ALA A 186 8.23 -6.95 -3.03
C ALA A 186 7.33 -6.60 -4.23
N CYS A 187 6.81 -5.37 -4.28
CA CYS A 187 5.98 -4.85 -5.38
C CYS A 187 6.81 -4.31 -6.56
N GLY A 188 8.10 -4.02 -6.36
CA GLY A 188 9.06 -3.62 -7.40
C GLY A 188 10.35 -4.45 -7.36
N LYS A 189 11.20 -4.34 -8.40
CA LYS A 189 12.44 -5.14 -8.52
C LYS A 189 13.67 -4.44 -7.93
N ASN A 190 13.85 -3.15 -8.20
CA ASN A 190 15.07 -2.37 -7.94
C ASN A 190 14.74 -0.93 -7.51
N MET A 191 13.93 -0.78 -6.47
CA MET A 191 13.53 0.55 -5.98
C MET A 191 14.66 1.27 -5.24
N SER A 192 14.76 2.59 -5.47
CA SER A 192 15.66 3.48 -4.74
C SER A 192 15.27 3.60 -3.25
N SER A 193 16.25 3.94 -2.40
CA SER A 193 16.03 4.32 -1.00
C SER A 193 15.44 5.72 -0.84
N GLU A 194 15.45 6.54 -1.90
CA GLU A 194 14.76 7.84 -1.92
C GLU A 194 13.25 7.63 -1.91
N THR A 195 12.52 8.36 -1.06
CA THR A 195 11.07 8.19 -0.90
C THR A 195 10.22 9.09 -1.80
N TYR A 196 10.86 9.98 -2.56
CA TYR A 196 10.26 10.80 -3.61
C TYR A 196 11.34 11.31 -4.58
N ALA A 197 10.96 11.73 -5.78
CA ALA A 197 11.85 12.42 -6.72
C ALA A 197 11.06 13.33 -7.67
N THR A 198 11.73 14.17 -8.46
CA THR A 198 11.05 14.88 -9.54
C THR A 198 10.85 13.97 -10.75
N LEU A 199 9.77 14.18 -11.50
CA LEU A 199 9.50 13.43 -12.72
C LEU A 199 10.60 13.66 -13.76
N GLY A 200 11.18 14.86 -13.84
CA GLY A 200 12.32 15.16 -14.71
C GLY A 200 13.58 14.36 -14.35
N ASN A 201 13.78 14.01 -13.08
CA ASN A 201 14.82 13.05 -12.68
C ASN A 201 14.47 11.64 -13.18
N GLN A 202 13.24 11.17 -12.93
CA GLN A 202 12.81 9.84 -13.35
C GLN A 202 12.83 9.65 -14.86
N LYS A 203 12.45 10.66 -15.65
CA LYS A 203 12.57 10.64 -17.11
C LYS A 203 14.01 10.42 -17.59
N LYS A 204 15.01 10.82 -16.81
CA LYS A 204 16.44 10.64 -17.13
C LYS A 204 17.02 9.33 -16.63
N THR A 205 16.53 8.82 -15.50
CA THR A 205 17.20 7.73 -14.77
C THR A 205 16.40 6.44 -14.68
N ASN A 206 15.06 6.51 -14.74
CA ASN A 206 14.20 5.34 -14.64
C ASN A 206 14.13 4.64 -16.00
N TYR A 207 14.53 3.37 -16.04
CA TYR A 207 14.58 2.57 -17.28
C TYR A 207 13.21 2.52 -17.97
N ALA A 208 12.13 2.46 -17.18
CA ALA A 208 10.76 2.34 -17.65
C ALA A 208 10.28 3.57 -18.45
N LEU A 209 10.91 4.73 -18.21
CA LEU A 209 10.60 6.00 -18.88
C LEU A 209 11.51 6.29 -20.08
N GLN A 210 12.48 5.41 -20.37
CA GLN A 210 13.36 5.56 -21.53
C GLN A 210 12.67 5.19 -22.84
N ALA A 211 13.32 5.52 -23.96
CA ALA A 211 12.82 5.24 -25.32
C ALA A 211 12.93 3.74 -25.70
N LEU A 212 12.27 2.88 -24.92
CA LEU A 212 12.05 1.46 -25.23
C LEU A 212 10.81 1.30 -26.11
N SER A 213 10.82 0.35 -27.04
CA SER A 213 9.57 -0.12 -27.64
C SER A 213 8.73 -0.87 -26.60
N LYS A 214 7.41 -0.99 -26.84
CA LYS A 214 6.50 -1.73 -25.96
C LYS A 214 6.97 -3.18 -25.73
N ALA A 215 7.46 -3.85 -26.77
CA ALA A 215 7.96 -5.22 -26.67
C ALA A 215 9.23 -5.32 -25.80
N GLU A 216 10.17 -4.37 -25.94
CA GLU A 216 11.38 -4.32 -25.11
C GLU A 216 11.03 -4.00 -23.65
N PHE A 217 10.11 -3.07 -23.41
CA PHE A 217 9.61 -2.75 -22.08
C PHE A 217 8.98 -3.97 -21.40
N VAL A 218 8.06 -4.65 -22.07
CA VAL A 218 7.39 -5.84 -21.53
C VAL A 218 8.43 -6.88 -21.16
N LYS A 219 9.36 -7.19 -22.07
CA LYS A 219 10.43 -8.15 -21.80
C LYS A 219 11.30 -7.74 -20.61
N GLU A 220 11.73 -6.48 -20.54
CA GLU A 220 12.57 -5.97 -19.45
C GLU A 220 11.84 -6.04 -18.11
N LEU A 221 10.57 -5.64 -18.08
CA LEU A 221 9.75 -5.67 -16.87
C LEU A 221 9.48 -7.10 -16.39
N THR A 222 9.13 -8.03 -17.29
CA THR A 222 8.79 -9.41 -16.90
C THR A 222 10.00 -10.28 -16.60
N THR A 223 11.19 -9.88 -17.04
CA THR A 223 12.43 -10.61 -16.75
C THR A 223 12.80 -10.51 -15.27
N GLY A 224 13.05 -11.68 -14.64
CA GLY A 224 13.59 -11.78 -13.29
C GLY A 224 12.59 -11.59 -12.15
N ILE A 225 11.28 -11.53 -12.44
CA ILE A 225 10.25 -11.45 -11.40
C ILE A 225 10.20 -12.76 -10.62
N LEU A 226 10.34 -12.67 -9.29
CA LEU A 226 10.16 -13.78 -8.37
C LEU A 226 8.67 -13.95 -8.01
N PRO A 227 8.22 -15.17 -7.67
CA PRO A 227 6.87 -15.37 -7.17
C PRO A 227 6.53 -14.41 -6.02
N PRO A 228 5.31 -13.85 -5.97
CA PRO A 228 4.92 -12.99 -4.87
C PRO A 228 4.79 -13.79 -3.57
N PRO A 229 4.91 -13.13 -2.40
CA PRO A 229 4.61 -13.75 -1.12
C PRO A 229 3.21 -14.38 -1.09
N ALA A 230 3.08 -15.53 -0.45
CA ALA A 230 1.85 -16.33 -0.49
C ALA A 230 0.63 -15.62 0.13
N TYR A 231 0.83 -14.64 1.02
CA TYR A 231 -0.25 -13.88 1.63
C TYR A 231 -0.83 -12.79 0.71
N PHE A 232 -0.15 -12.45 -0.39
CA PHE A 232 -0.55 -11.33 -1.24
C PHE A 232 -2.00 -11.39 -1.76
N PRO A 233 -2.46 -12.54 -2.31
CA PRO A 233 -3.84 -12.67 -2.77
C PRO A 233 -4.87 -12.47 -1.65
N GLN A 234 -4.51 -12.76 -0.41
CA GLN A 234 -5.40 -12.63 0.74
C GLN A 234 -5.52 -11.19 1.22
N ALA A 235 -4.43 -10.43 1.26
CA ALA A 235 -4.49 -9.00 1.56
C ALA A 235 -5.29 -8.24 0.48
N ALA A 236 -5.03 -8.52 -0.81
CA ALA A 236 -5.81 -7.97 -1.91
C ALA A 236 -7.32 -8.31 -1.80
N LYS A 237 -7.64 -9.55 -1.39
CA LYS A 237 -9.03 -9.96 -1.13
C LYS A 237 -9.66 -9.14 0.00
N LEU A 238 -8.97 -8.96 1.14
CA LEU A 238 -9.46 -8.16 2.26
C LEU A 238 -9.64 -6.69 1.87
N ASN A 239 -8.74 -6.12 1.07
CA ASN A 239 -8.87 -4.77 0.55
C ASN A 239 -10.04 -4.62 -0.45
N LYS A 240 -10.42 -5.69 -1.14
CA LYS A 240 -11.58 -5.70 -2.05
C LYS A 240 -12.91 -5.89 -1.30
N GLU A 241 -12.96 -6.82 -0.36
CA GLU A 241 -14.20 -7.29 0.27
C GLU A 241 -14.52 -6.55 1.59
N GLY A 242 -13.52 -5.90 2.18
CA GLY A 242 -13.59 -5.34 3.52
C GLY A 242 -13.08 -6.33 4.58
N TYR A 243 -12.97 -5.84 5.81
CA TYR A 243 -12.31 -6.53 6.91
C TYR A 243 -12.89 -6.13 8.26
N HIS A 244 -12.53 -6.90 9.30
CA HIS A 244 -12.84 -6.57 10.68
C HIS A 244 -12.13 -5.28 11.10
N ASN A 245 -12.78 -4.53 11.98
CA ASN A 245 -12.23 -3.28 12.49
C ASN A 245 -10.94 -3.54 13.29
N VAL A 246 -9.90 -2.74 13.04
CA VAL A 246 -8.59 -2.91 13.67
C VAL A 246 -8.64 -2.75 15.19
N ASP A 247 -9.45 -1.83 15.73
CA ASP A 247 -9.54 -1.60 17.17
C ASP A 247 -10.15 -2.83 17.88
N ASP A 248 -11.09 -3.53 17.22
CA ASP A 248 -11.65 -4.79 17.72
C ASP A 248 -10.62 -5.92 17.69
N VAL A 249 -9.85 -6.04 16.60
CA VAL A 249 -8.77 -7.03 16.47
C VAL A 249 -7.71 -6.82 17.56
N VAL A 250 -7.24 -5.60 17.73
CA VAL A 250 -6.23 -5.25 18.75
C VAL A 250 -6.79 -5.50 20.15
N ARG A 251 -8.03 -5.07 20.44
CA ARG A 251 -8.66 -5.28 21.75
C ARG A 251 -8.82 -6.78 22.10
N GLN A 252 -9.19 -7.60 21.12
CA GLN A 252 -9.32 -9.04 21.31
C GLN A 252 -7.96 -9.73 21.46
N GLY A 253 -6.96 -9.31 20.67
CA GLY A 253 -5.62 -9.88 20.67
C GLY A 253 -4.74 -9.46 21.86
N SER A 254 -4.96 -8.27 22.42
CA SER A 254 -4.15 -7.72 23.53
C SER A 254 -4.53 -8.28 24.90
N ARG A 255 -5.11 -9.49 24.95
CA ARG A 255 -5.48 -10.15 26.20
C ARG A 255 -4.29 -10.96 26.72
N SER A 256 -3.73 -10.53 27.84
CA SER A 256 -2.73 -11.32 28.56
C SER A 256 -3.31 -12.70 28.95
N MET A 257 -2.50 -13.74 28.82
CA MET A 257 -2.84 -15.09 29.27
C MET A 257 -1.70 -15.68 30.08
N SER A 258 -2.02 -16.64 30.93
CA SER A 258 -1.03 -17.42 31.68
C SER A 258 -0.28 -18.39 30.77
N ALA A 259 0.91 -18.79 31.18
CA ALA A 259 1.69 -19.81 30.47
C ALA A 259 0.93 -21.15 30.35
N GLN A 260 0.10 -21.48 31.35
CA GLN A 260 -0.74 -22.67 31.31
C GLN A 260 -1.80 -22.57 30.21
N GLU A 261 -2.53 -21.45 30.14
CA GLU A 261 -3.53 -21.23 29.08
C GLU A 261 -2.88 -21.27 27.68
N ALA A 262 -1.72 -20.63 27.51
CA ALA A 262 -0.98 -20.67 26.25
C ALA A 262 -0.62 -22.11 25.84
N HIS A 263 -0.19 -22.95 26.79
CA HIS A 263 0.12 -24.36 26.54
C HIS A 263 -1.13 -25.17 26.15
N GLU A 264 -2.26 -24.94 26.82
CA GLU A 264 -3.54 -25.58 26.50
C GLU A 264 -4.06 -25.17 25.11
N ARG A 265 -3.84 -23.92 24.69
CA ARG A 265 -4.15 -23.42 23.34
C ARG A 265 -3.26 -24.08 22.30
N GLN A 266 -1.95 -24.14 22.56
CA GLN A 266 -1.00 -24.82 21.68
C GLN A 266 -1.37 -26.29 21.47
N ALA A 267 -1.76 -27.00 22.54
CA ALA A 267 -2.21 -28.39 22.47
C ALA A 267 -3.48 -28.59 21.61
N LYS A 268 -4.27 -27.53 21.41
CA LYS A 268 -5.46 -27.50 20.54
C LYS A 268 -5.17 -27.02 19.11
N GLY A 269 -3.91 -26.73 18.79
CA GLY A 269 -3.47 -26.34 17.44
C GLY A 269 -3.14 -24.86 17.26
N ALA A 270 -3.18 -24.04 18.32
CA ALA A 270 -2.72 -22.67 18.22
C ALA A 270 -1.21 -22.59 17.93
N LEU A 271 -0.82 -21.67 17.06
CA LEU A 271 0.57 -21.39 16.76
C LEU A 271 1.15 -20.48 17.84
N ILE A 272 2.30 -20.83 18.41
CA ILE A 272 3.07 -19.92 19.26
C ILE A 272 4.02 -19.11 18.38
N LEU A 273 3.77 -17.80 18.28
CA LEU A 273 4.66 -16.84 17.60
C LEU A 273 5.48 -16.11 18.65
N ASP A 274 6.78 -16.37 18.67
CA ASP A 274 7.73 -15.75 19.59
C ASP A 274 8.35 -14.52 18.93
N THR A 275 8.03 -13.34 19.46
CA THR A 275 8.45 -12.04 18.92
C THR A 275 9.51 -11.35 19.77
N ARG A 276 9.99 -12.02 20.82
CA ARG A 276 11.04 -11.51 21.71
C ARG A 276 12.32 -11.21 20.93
N ASN A 277 13.27 -10.58 21.60
CA ASN A 277 14.60 -10.41 21.00
C ASN A 277 15.32 -11.77 20.83
N LYS A 278 16.21 -11.86 19.83
CA LYS A 278 16.98 -13.06 19.50
C LYS A 278 17.77 -13.63 20.68
N SER A 279 18.28 -12.77 21.55
CA SER A 279 19.06 -13.19 22.71
C SER A 279 18.22 -13.91 23.77
N GLY A 280 16.95 -13.50 23.92
CA GLY A 280 15.96 -14.14 24.76
C GLY A 280 15.56 -15.50 24.21
N PHE A 281 15.26 -15.57 22.91
CA PHE A 281 14.88 -16.82 22.24
C PHE A 281 15.96 -17.90 22.32
N HIS A 282 17.23 -17.54 22.07
CA HIS A 282 18.35 -18.48 22.12
C HIS A 282 18.56 -19.10 23.51
N LYS A 283 18.23 -18.37 24.59
CA LYS A 283 18.36 -18.89 25.97
C LYS A 283 17.28 -19.90 26.33
N GLY A 284 16.14 -19.87 25.64
CA GLY A 284 15.04 -20.80 25.86
C GLY A 284 13.79 -20.37 25.10
N PHE A 285 13.09 -21.36 24.55
CA PHE A 285 11.90 -21.17 23.73
C PHE A 285 10.85 -22.26 23.99
N VAL A 286 9.60 -21.98 23.64
CA VAL A 286 8.51 -22.95 23.73
C VAL A 286 8.66 -23.94 22.57
N LYS A 287 8.72 -25.24 22.86
CA LYS A 287 8.85 -26.27 21.80
C LYS A 287 7.72 -26.12 20.77
N GLY A 288 8.08 -26.00 19.49
CA GLY A 288 7.13 -25.81 18.40
C GLY A 288 6.73 -24.35 18.13
N SER A 289 7.28 -23.37 18.86
CA SER A 289 7.11 -21.96 18.51
C SER A 289 7.90 -21.58 17.26
N ILE A 290 7.39 -20.61 16.51
CA ILE A 290 8.13 -19.95 15.43
C ILE A 290 8.67 -18.63 15.94
N PHE A 291 9.97 -18.39 15.74
CA PHE A 291 10.60 -17.13 16.09
C PHE A 291 10.59 -16.15 14.92
N ILE A 292 9.99 -14.98 15.14
CA ILE A 292 10.08 -13.85 14.21
C ILE A 292 10.23 -12.58 15.07
N GLY A 293 11.46 -12.13 15.28
CA GLY A 293 11.75 -10.96 16.12
C GLY A 293 11.20 -9.66 15.53
N ILE A 294 10.75 -8.76 16.40
CA ILE A 294 10.09 -7.51 16.01
C ILE A 294 11.04 -6.47 15.37
N ASP A 295 12.32 -6.47 15.76
CA ASP A 295 13.33 -5.50 15.29
C ASP A 295 13.85 -5.74 13.86
N GLY A 296 13.23 -6.65 13.11
CA GLY A 296 13.62 -7.04 11.74
C GLY A 296 12.47 -6.95 10.74
N GLY A 297 12.55 -7.74 9.66
CA GLY A 297 11.48 -7.85 8.66
C GLY A 297 10.25 -8.63 9.16
N PHE A 298 9.69 -8.23 10.31
CA PHE A 298 8.64 -8.97 11.02
C PHE A 298 7.45 -9.28 10.11
N ALA A 299 6.83 -8.27 9.51
CA ALA A 299 5.62 -8.44 8.69
C ALA A 299 5.86 -9.32 7.45
N PRO A 300 6.90 -9.10 6.63
CA PRO A 300 7.21 -10.01 5.51
C PRO A 300 7.46 -11.46 5.95
N TRP A 301 8.18 -11.68 7.06
CA TRP A 301 8.43 -13.04 7.56
C TRP A 301 7.17 -13.70 8.08
N VAL A 302 6.31 -12.98 8.79
CA VAL A 302 5.00 -13.47 9.23
C VAL A 302 4.18 -13.92 8.03
N GLY A 303 4.02 -13.06 7.01
CA GLY A 303 3.25 -13.40 5.80
C GLY A 303 3.86 -14.52 4.96
N THR A 304 5.17 -14.79 5.10
CA THR A 304 5.86 -15.87 4.39
C THR A 304 5.73 -17.21 5.11
N VAL A 305 5.75 -17.21 6.44
CA VAL A 305 5.83 -18.44 7.25
C VAL A 305 4.47 -18.86 7.79
N ILE A 306 3.58 -17.91 8.08
CA ILE A 306 2.26 -18.15 8.66
C ILE A 306 1.21 -18.04 7.54
N LEU A 307 0.95 -19.17 6.88
CA LEU A 307 0.10 -19.22 5.69
C LEU A 307 -1.40 -19.39 5.99
N ASN A 308 -1.74 -19.91 7.17
CA ASN A 308 -3.13 -20.07 7.59
C ASN A 308 -3.55 -18.89 8.48
N ASN A 309 -4.24 -17.92 7.90
CA ASN A 309 -4.74 -16.74 8.62
C ASN A 309 -5.94 -17.02 9.52
N GLU A 310 -6.53 -18.22 9.48
CA GLU A 310 -7.59 -18.66 10.38
C GLU A 310 -7.03 -19.42 11.60
N GLN A 311 -5.73 -19.75 11.59
CA GLN A 311 -5.09 -20.41 12.72
C GLN A 311 -5.02 -19.44 13.91
N GLU A 312 -5.44 -19.89 15.08
CA GLU A 312 -5.26 -19.14 16.32
C GLU A 312 -3.75 -18.93 16.58
N ILE A 313 -3.35 -17.68 16.81
CA ILE A 313 -1.96 -17.33 17.13
C ILE A 313 -1.90 -16.84 18.57
N VAL A 314 -1.01 -17.44 19.36
CA VAL A 314 -0.62 -16.94 20.67
C VAL A 314 0.74 -16.25 20.50
N VAL A 315 0.75 -14.94 20.76
CA VAL A 315 1.96 -14.12 20.66
C VAL A 315 2.70 -14.15 21.99
N LEU A 316 3.99 -14.48 21.94
CA LEU A 316 4.89 -14.45 23.07
C LEU A 316 5.84 -13.27 22.87
N ALA A 317 5.58 -12.18 23.60
CA ALA A 317 6.27 -10.91 23.49
C ALA A 317 6.90 -10.49 24.83
N ASP A 318 7.88 -9.59 24.77
CA ASP A 318 8.40 -8.93 25.96
C ASP A 318 7.31 -7.97 26.55
N PRO A 319 7.28 -7.75 27.89
CA PRO A 319 6.27 -6.92 28.55
C PRO A 319 6.28 -5.45 28.15
#